data_AF-A0A1Q7GBM4-F1
#
_entry.id   AF-A0A1Q7GBM4-F1
#
_cell.length_a   1.000
_cell.length_b   1.000
_cell.length_c   1.000
_cell.angle_alpha   90.00
_cell.angle_beta   90.00
_cell.angle_gamma   90.00
#
_symmetry.space_group_name_H-M   'P 1'
#
loop_
_entity.id
_entity.type
_entity.pdbx_description
1 polymer ?
#
loop_
_entity_poly.entity_id
_entity_poly.type
_entity_poly.pdbx_seq_one_letter_code
_entity_poly.pdbx_strand_id
1 'polypeptide(L)'
;MTSLRYATSRVVIDKCTQCKGVWLDHGEFEKIVRYLEHIVDTESAAGYAKDAFRQFLQIATGSKGPVAETRDFLAVLKLLEFRIAVEHPGFVVALQRIYQASPFK
;
A
#
# COMPACT_ATOMS: atom_id res chain seq x y z
N MET A 1 -19.43 19.08 -18.88
CA MET A 1 -19.41 18.40 -17.57
C MET A 1 -20.13 17.09 -17.76
N THR A 2 -19.59 16.00 -17.23
CA THR A 2 -20.15 14.66 -17.42
C THR A 2 -20.19 13.95 -16.09
N SER A 3 -21.39 13.51 -15.70
CA SER A 3 -21.61 12.71 -14.51
C SER A 3 -21.22 11.26 -14.77
N LEU A 4 -20.45 10.67 -13.88
CA LEU A 4 -19.96 9.30 -13.99
C LEU A 4 -20.05 8.59 -12.66
N ARG A 5 -20.21 7.27 -12.71
CA ARG A 5 -20.26 6.42 -11.50
C ARG A 5 -18.85 6.17 -10.98
N TYR A 6 -18.63 6.32 -9.68
CA TYR A 6 -17.35 6.02 -9.05
C TYR A 6 -17.19 4.50 -8.90
N ALA A 7 -16.28 3.90 -9.67
CA ALA A 7 -16.00 2.46 -9.67
C ALA A 7 -17.29 1.60 -9.77
N THR A 8 -17.44 0.57 -8.94
CA THR A 8 -18.66 -0.24 -8.82
C THR A 8 -19.60 0.28 -7.72
N SER A 9 -19.32 1.47 -7.17
CA SER A 9 -20.16 2.09 -6.16
C SER A 9 -21.45 2.67 -6.75
N ARG A 10 -22.37 3.10 -5.88
CA ARG A 10 -23.58 3.85 -6.29
C ARG A 10 -23.38 5.36 -6.32
N VAL A 11 -22.16 5.86 -6.06
CA VAL A 11 -21.86 7.29 -6.04
C VAL A 11 -21.66 7.80 -7.47
N VAL A 12 -22.32 8.90 -7.82
CA VAL A 12 -22.13 9.63 -9.07
C VAL A 12 -21.24 10.83 -8.77
N ILE A 13 -20.30 11.14 -9.65
CA ILE A 13 -19.40 12.30 -9.51
C ILE A 13 -19.37 13.06 -10.82
N ASP A 14 -19.12 14.36 -10.74
CA ASP A 14 -19.02 15.18 -11.94
C ASP A 14 -17.57 15.45 -12.34
N LYS A 15 -17.30 15.22 -13.62
CA LYS A 15 -16.00 15.50 -14.22
C LYS A 15 -16.09 16.57 -15.30
N CYS A 16 -15.16 17.52 -15.27
CA CYS A 16 -14.97 18.45 -16.38
C CYS A 16 -14.23 17.76 -17.53
N THR A 17 -14.80 17.78 -18.72
CA THR A 17 -14.20 17.17 -19.92
C THR A 17 -12.98 17.93 -20.44
N GLN A 18 -12.89 19.24 -20.15
CA GLN A 18 -11.80 20.12 -20.59
C GLN A 18 -10.60 20.05 -19.63
N CYS A 19 -10.75 20.43 -18.36
CA CYS A 19 -9.64 20.50 -17.40
C CYS A 19 -9.40 19.21 -16.60
N LYS A 20 -10.26 18.19 -16.76
CA LYS A 20 -10.23 16.92 -16.01
C LYS A 20 -10.44 17.03 -14.49
N GLY A 21 -10.82 18.22 -13.99
CA GLY A 21 -11.23 18.40 -12.61
C GLY A 21 -12.44 17.53 -12.26
N VAL A 22 -12.56 17.23 -10.97
CA VAL A 22 -13.66 16.44 -10.39
C VAL A 22 -14.28 17.25 -9.26
N TRP A 23 -15.61 17.31 -9.23
CA TRP A 23 -16.38 17.97 -8.19
C TRP A 23 -17.27 16.95 -7.51
N LEU A 24 -17.49 17.16 -6.21
CA LEU A 24 -18.32 16.32 -5.37
C LEU A 24 -19.37 17.21 -4.71
N ASP A 25 -20.60 16.72 -4.70
CA ASP A 25 -21.67 17.35 -3.94
C ASP A 25 -21.55 16.99 -2.45
N HIS A 26 -22.29 17.72 -1.63
CA HIS A 26 -22.31 17.48 -0.19
C HIS A 26 -22.70 16.03 0.13
N GLY A 27 -21.86 15.35 0.91
CA GLY A 27 -22.06 13.96 1.34
C GLY A 27 -21.63 12.89 0.34
N GLU A 28 -21.24 13.23 -0.90
CA GLU A 28 -20.72 12.24 -1.86
C GLU A 28 -19.33 11.73 -1.47
N PHE A 29 -18.48 12.64 -0.96
CA PHE A 29 -17.17 12.27 -0.45
C PHE A 29 -17.26 11.21 0.66
N GLU A 30 -18.15 11.40 1.64
CA GLU A 30 -18.35 10.45 2.73
C GLU A 30 -18.82 9.07 2.22
N LYS A 31 -19.69 9.04 1.22
CA LYS A 31 -20.14 7.79 0.59
C LYS A 31 -19.00 7.06 -0.12
N ILE A 32 -18.08 7.80 -0.76
CA ILE A 32 -16.88 7.23 -1.39
C ILE A 32 -15.98 6.61 -0.31
N VAL A 33 -15.74 7.34 0.79
CA VAL A 33 -14.92 6.85 1.90
C VAL A 33 -15.50 5.55 2.47
N ARG A 34 -16.80 5.52 2.80
CA ARG A 34 -17.45 4.31 3.31
C ARG A 34 -17.42 3.14 2.32
N TYR A 35 -17.53 3.41 1.02
CA TYR A 35 -17.41 2.37 -0.01
C TYR A 35 -15.99 1.80 -0.05
N LEU A 36 -14.96 2.64 0.06
CA LEU A 36 -13.57 2.20 0.12
C LEU A 36 -13.27 1.41 1.41
N GLU A 37 -13.77 1.87 2.56
CA GLU A 37 -13.67 1.16 3.84
C GLU A 37 -14.29 -0.24 3.72
N HIS A 38 -15.49 -0.36 3.16
CA HIS A 38 -16.13 -1.65 2.95
C HIS A 38 -15.30 -2.58 2.06
N ILE A 39 -14.67 -2.06 0.99
CA ILE A 39 -13.79 -2.88 0.14
C ILE A 39 -12.60 -3.41 0.96
N VAL A 40 -11.96 -2.53 1.73
CA VAL A 40 -10.80 -2.88 2.57
C VAL A 40 -11.19 -3.89 3.66
N ASP A 41 -12.37 -3.75 4.25
CA ASP A 41 -12.84 -4.66 5.31
C ASP A 41 -13.26 -6.03 4.77
N THR A 42 -13.80 -6.10 3.55
CA THR A 42 -14.12 -7.40 2.90
C THR A 42 -12.89 -8.20 2.52
N GLU A 43 -11.77 -7.54 2.29
CA GLU A 43 -10.49 -8.16 2.00
C GLU A 43 -9.77 -8.48 3.32
N SER A 44 -9.66 -9.77 3.66
CA SER A 44 -8.96 -10.15 4.89
C SER A 44 -7.49 -9.68 4.87
N ALA A 45 -6.95 -9.28 6.02
CA ALA A 45 -5.52 -8.95 6.16
C ALA A 45 -4.60 -10.08 5.64
N ALA A 46 -5.07 -11.34 5.72
CA ALA A 46 -4.38 -12.49 5.17
C ALA A 46 -4.37 -12.53 3.63
N GLY A 47 -5.44 -12.05 2.98
CA GLY A 47 -5.51 -11.86 1.52
C GLY A 47 -4.48 -10.83 1.04
N TYR A 48 -4.44 -9.66 1.69
CA TYR A 48 -3.43 -8.64 1.40
C TYR A 48 -2.01 -9.13 1.66
N ALA A 49 -1.76 -9.82 2.77
CA ALA A 49 -0.45 -10.38 3.07
C ALA A 49 -0.01 -11.40 2.00
N LYS A 50 -0.94 -12.24 1.53
CA LYS A 50 -0.67 -13.22 0.47
C LYS A 50 -0.38 -12.55 -0.87
N ASP A 51 -1.13 -11.51 -1.23
CA ASP A 51 -0.92 -10.78 -2.48
C ASP A 51 0.34 -9.94 -2.46
N ALA A 52 0.65 -9.28 -1.34
CA ALA A 52 1.91 -8.58 -1.13
C ALA A 52 3.10 -9.55 -1.25
N PHE A 53 3.00 -10.73 -0.63
CA PHE A 53 4.04 -11.75 -0.71
C PHE A 53 4.18 -12.33 -2.12
N ARG A 54 3.07 -12.52 -2.85
CA ARG A 54 3.09 -12.97 -4.24
C ARG A 54 3.79 -11.94 -5.16
N GLN A 55 3.48 -10.66 -5.00
CA GLN A 55 4.13 -9.59 -5.77
C GLN A 55 5.61 -9.48 -5.43
N PHE A 56 5.96 -9.60 -4.14
CA PHE A 56 7.36 -9.66 -3.69
C PHE A 56 8.11 -10.85 -4.31
N LEU A 57 7.51 -12.04 -4.33
CA LEU A 57 8.10 -13.21 -4.99
C LEU A 57 8.27 -13.00 -6.49
N GLN A 58 7.32 -12.35 -7.18
CA GLN A 58 7.48 -12.02 -8.60
C GLN A 58 8.63 -11.04 -8.87
N ILE A 59 8.85 -10.06 -7.98
CA ILE A 59 10.03 -9.18 -8.06
C ILE A 59 11.32 -9.97 -7.80
N ALA A 60 11.30 -10.94 -6.89
CA ALA A 60 12.45 -11.78 -6.58
C ALA A 60 12.74 -12.86 -7.66
N THR A 61 11.74 -13.24 -8.46
CA THR A 61 11.83 -14.33 -9.46
C THR A 61 11.62 -13.86 -10.91
N GLY A 62 11.57 -12.55 -11.13
CA GLY A 62 11.30 -11.92 -12.42
C GLY A 62 12.38 -12.21 -13.47
N SER A 63 11.95 -12.33 -14.74
CA SER A 63 12.79 -12.78 -15.87
C SER A 63 13.84 -11.78 -16.36
N LYS A 64 14.07 -10.67 -15.64
CA LYS A 64 15.08 -9.66 -15.97
C LYS A 64 16.24 -9.74 -14.98
N GLY A 65 17.16 -10.67 -15.23
CA GLY A 65 18.57 -10.67 -14.80
C GLY A 65 18.93 -10.12 -13.39
N PRO A 66 19.62 -10.90 -12.54
CA PRO A 66 19.78 -10.69 -11.09
C PRO A 66 20.43 -9.37 -10.59
N VAL A 67 20.83 -8.45 -11.46
CA VAL A 67 21.58 -7.23 -11.10
C VAL A 67 20.80 -5.93 -11.37
N ALA A 68 19.75 -5.95 -12.21
CA ALA A 68 18.96 -4.75 -12.50
C ALA A 68 17.79 -4.53 -11.52
N GLU A 69 17.18 -5.62 -11.03
CA GLU A 69 15.96 -5.58 -10.18
C GLU A 69 16.26 -5.56 -8.66
N THR A 70 17.47 -5.91 -8.24
CA THR A 70 17.85 -5.97 -6.82
C THR A 70 17.90 -4.59 -6.15
N ARG A 71 18.17 -3.52 -6.89
CA ARG A 71 18.16 -2.15 -6.34
C ARG A 71 16.77 -1.72 -5.91
N ASP A 72 15.76 -1.98 -6.74
CA ASP A 72 14.40 -1.54 -6.47
C ASP A 72 13.79 -2.36 -5.33
N PHE A 73 14.11 -3.66 -5.27
CA PHE A 73 13.82 -4.51 -4.12
C PHE A 73 14.44 -4.01 -2.81
N LEU A 74 15.74 -3.67 -2.83
CA LEU A 74 16.45 -3.16 -1.66
C LEU A 74 15.90 -1.80 -1.21
N ALA A 75 15.47 -0.94 -2.13
CA ALA A 75 14.82 0.32 -1.82
C ALA A 75 13.48 0.10 -1.10
N VAL A 76 12.65 -0.82 -1.61
CA VAL A 76 11.38 -1.19 -0.96
C VAL A 76 11.62 -1.81 0.42
N LEU A 77 12.60 -2.70 0.55
CA LEU A 77 12.97 -3.30 1.83
C LEU A 77 13.44 -2.23 2.82
N LYS A 78 14.22 -1.25 2.36
CA LYS A 78 14.69 -0.15 3.21
C LYS A 78 13.55 0.75 3.67
N LEU A 79 12.58 1.04 2.79
CA LEU A 79 11.38 1.80 3.15
C LEU A 79 10.51 1.05 4.16
N LEU A 80 10.39 -0.28 4.02
CA LEU A 80 9.66 -1.12 4.97
C LEU A 80 10.33 -1.13 6.36
N GLU A 81 11.65 -1.23 6.41
CA GLU A 81 12.43 -1.12 7.63
C GLU A 81 12.15 0.22 8.34
N PHE A 82 12.17 1.34 7.60
CA PHE A 82 11.84 2.66 8.15
C PHE A 82 10.40 2.74 8.66
N ARG A 83 9.44 2.17 7.94
CA ARG A 83 8.03 2.16 8.37
C ARG A 83 7.84 1.41 9.68
N ILE A 84 8.42 0.20 9.80
CA ILE A 84 8.38 -0.59 11.03
C ILE A 84 9.04 0.16 12.19
N ALA A 85 10.15 0.87 11.92
CA ALA A 85 10.84 1.64 12.93
C ALA A 85 10.00 2.80 13.50
N VAL A 86 9.13 3.41 12.67
CA VAL A 86 8.23 4.50 13.07
C VAL A 86 6.97 3.97 13.75
N GLU A 87 6.34 2.92 13.22
CA GLU A 87 5.10 2.36 13.77
C GLU A 87 5.32 1.56 15.07
N HIS A 88 6.49 0.93 15.22
CA HIS A 88 6.82 0.08 16.37
C HIS A 88 8.19 0.43 16.97
N PRO A 89 8.31 1.57 17.68
CA PRO A 89 9.59 1.99 18.26
C PRO A 89 10.16 0.96 19.26
N GLY A 90 9.31 0.18 19.94
CA GLY A 90 9.73 -0.90 20.82
C GLY A 90 10.40 -2.08 20.09
N PHE A 91 10.01 -2.36 18.84
CA PHE A 91 10.59 -3.44 18.04
C PHE A 91 12.04 -3.14 17.64
N VAL A 92 12.33 -1.87 17.30
CA VAL A 92 13.68 -1.40 17.00
C VAL A 92 14.59 -1.56 18.22
N VAL A 93 14.12 -1.14 19.40
CA VAL A 93 14.87 -1.30 20.66
C VAL A 93 15.09 -2.77 20.99
N ALA A 94 14.11 -3.64 20.73
CA ALA A 94 14.25 -5.09 20.94
C ALA A 94 15.28 -5.72 19.99
N LEU A 95 15.25 -5.39 18.70
CA LEU A 95 16.26 -5.84 17.73
C LEU A 95 17.66 -5.36 18.09
N GLN A 96 17.79 -4.12 18.58
CA GLN A 96 19.07 -3.55 19.00
C GLN A 96 19.63 -4.26 20.24
N ARG A 97 18.77 -4.64 21.19
CA ARG A 97 19.15 -5.47 22.34
C ARG A 97 19.61 -6.87 21.91
N ILE A 98 18.89 -7.51 20.97
CA ILE A 98 19.26 -8.82 20.42
C ILE A 98 20.62 -8.74 19.69
N TYR A 99 20.83 -7.69 18.89
CA TYR A 99 22.10 -7.48 18.20
C TYR A 99 23.26 -7.24 19.18
N GLN A 100 23.05 -6.44 20.23
CA GLN A 100 24.06 -6.22 21.27
C GLN A 100 24.35 -7.47 22.12
N ALA A 101 23.41 -8.39 22.21
CA ALA A 101 23.56 -9.68 22.89
C ALA A 101 24.07 -10.81 21.98
N SER A 102 24.32 -10.53 20.69
CA SER A 102 24.79 -11.54 19.74
C SER A 102 26.29 -11.85 19.97
N PRO A 103 26.68 -13.14 19.97
CA PRO A 103 28.07 -13.56 20.15
C PRO A 103 28.98 -13.29 18.95
N PHE A 104 28.45 -12.74 17.86
CA PHE A 104 29.17 -12.51 16.59
C PHE A 104 29.56 -11.04 16.37
N LYS A 105 29.90 -10.31 17.43
CA LYS A 105 30.45 -8.95 17.33
C LYS A 105 31.92 -8.95 16.92
#